data_AF-I3DI91-F1
#
_entry.id   AF-I3DI91-F1
#
_cell.length_a   1.000
_cell.length_b   1.000
_cell.length_c   1.000
_cell.angle_alpha   90.00
_cell.angle_beta   90.00
_cell.angle_gamma   90.00
#
_symmetry.space_group_name_H-M   'P 1'
#
loop_
_entity.id
_entity.type
_entity.pdbx_description
1 polymer ?
#
loop_
_entity_poly.entity_id
_entity_poly.type
_entity_poly.pdbx_seq_one_letter_code
_entity_poly.pdbx_strand_id
1 'polypeptide(L)' 'MLVDLKRKEIKGDKIYLVQNGASVWVKRVKIRWDGVELISDNREEYPPIILSKDEAENLQVIGQLAHLSKNMI' A
#
# COMPACT_ATOMS: atom_id res chain seq x y z
N MET A 1 2.35 15.17 -1.91
CA MET A 1 1.70 13.86 -2.17
C MET A 1 0.21 14.11 -2.37
N LEU A 2 -0.39 13.58 -3.43
CA LEU A 2 -1.83 13.65 -3.70
C LEU A 2 -2.43 12.24 -3.65
N VAL A 3 -3.47 12.07 -2.84
CA VAL A 3 -4.17 10.80 -2.63
C VAL A 3 -5.63 10.95 -3.02
N ASP A 4 -6.12 10.02 -3.83
CA ASP A 4 -7.54 9.89 -4.17
C ASP A 4 -8.23 8.96 -3.16
N LEU A 5 -8.95 9.56 -2.21
CA LEU A 5 -9.66 8.85 -1.14
C LEU A 5 -10.92 8.11 -1.63
N LYS A 6 -11.39 8.37 -2.85
CA LYS A 6 -12.53 7.63 -3.44
C LYS A 6 -12.10 6.28 -3.98
N ARG A 7 -10.81 6.12 -4.30
CA ARG A 7 -10.25 4.88 -4.87
C ARG A 7 -9.68 3.97 -3.80
N LYS A 8 -10.55 3.14 -3.23
CA LYS A 8 -10.19 2.16 -2.19
C LYS A 8 -10.03 0.73 -2.70
N GLU A 9 -10.48 0.46 -3.92
CA GLU A 9 -10.35 -0.86 -4.53
C GLU A 9 -8.93 -1.04 -5.09
N ILE A 10 -8.26 -2.12 -4.67
CA ILE A 10 -6.92 -2.45 -5.13
C ILE A 10 -7.01 -3.04 -6.54
N LYS A 11 -6.58 -2.25 -7.52
CA LYS A 11 -6.50 -2.63 -8.93
C LYS A 11 -5.06 -2.60 -9.43
N GLY A 12 -4.63 -3.74 -9.98
CA GLY A 12 -3.34 -3.89 -10.64
C GLY A 12 -2.17 -3.53 -9.74
N ASP A 13 -1.11 -3.01 -10.36
CA ASP A 13 0.15 -2.70 -9.69
C ASP A 13 0.24 -1.20 -9.34
N LYS A 14 -0.60 -0.75 -8.42
CA LYS A 14 -0.69 0.66 -8.00
C LYS A 14 -0.28 0.85 -6.54
N ILE A 15 0.04 2.09 -6.19
CA ILE A 15 0.43 2.48 -4.85
C ILE A 15 -0.80 2.97 -4.09
N TYR A 16 -0.96 2.49 -2.87
CA TYR A 16 -2.07 2.84 -1.98
C TYR A 16 -1.55 3.32 -0.64
N LEU A 17 -2.35 4.17 -0.02
CA LEU A 17 -2.25 4.49 1.39
C LEU A 17 -3.04 3.43 2.16
N VAL A 18 -2.36 2.64 2.97
CA VAL A 18 -2.95 1.55 3.76
C VAL A 18 -2.71 1.77 5.24
N GLN A 19 -3.66 1.36 6.06
CA GLN A 19 -3.61 1.42 7.52
C GLN A 19 -3.76 0.02 8.10
N ASN A 20 -2.95 -0.31 9.10
CA ASN A 20 -3.15 -1.49 9.94
C ASN A 20 -2.96 -1.04 11.40
N GLY A 21 -4.04 -1.10 12.18
CA GLY A 21 -4.06 -0.55 13.53
C GLY A 21 -3.71 0.95 13.58
N ALA A 22 -2.70 1.30 14.36
CA ALA A 22 -2.25 2.69 14.54
C ALA A 22 -1.27 3.18 13.45
N SER A 23 -0.81 2.30 12.56
CA SER A 23 0.22 2.61 11.59
C SER A 23 -0.36 2.79 10.19
N VAL A 24 0.17 3.78 9.47
CA VAL A 24 -0.22 4.12 8.09
C VAL A 24 1.01 4.04 7.20
N TRP A 25 0.89 3.38 6.05
CA TRP A 25 1.98 3.23 5.08
C TRP A 25 1.53 3.57 3.67
N VAL A 26 2.49 4.05 2.87
CA VAL A 26 2.35 4.20 1.41
C VAL A 26 3.16 3.08 0.76
N LYS A 27 2.46 2.08 0.23
CA LYS A 27 3.09 0.91 -0.39
C LYS A 27 2.31 0.46 -1.61
N ARG A 28 2.98 -0.27 -2.50
CA ARG A 28 2.34 -0.96 -3.62
C ARG A 28 1.69 -2.22 -3.10
N VAL A 29 0.38 -2.34 -3.26
CA VAL A 29 -0.40 -3.44 -2.68
C VAL A 29 -0.69 -4.48 -3.76
N LYS A 30 -0.24 -5.72 -3.52
CA LYS A 30 -0.47 -6.84 -4.41
C LYS A 30 -1.29 -7.90 -3.69
N ILE A 31 -2.50 -8.14 -4.19
CA ILE A 31 -3.36 -9.21 -3.66
C ILE A 31 -2.79 -10.55 -4.13
N ARG A 32 -2.65 -11.47 -3.19
CA ARG A 32 -2.31 -12.87 -3.43
C ARG A 32 -3.50 -13.73 -3.05
N TRP A 33 -3.51 -14.98 -3.51
CA TRP A 33 -4.58 -15.92 -3.16
C TRP A 33 -4.54 -16.31 -1.67
N ASP A 34 -3.36 -16.24 -1.06
CA ASP A 34 -3.06 -16.58 0.34
C ASP A 34 -2.92 -15.36 1.27
N GLY A 35 -3.11 -14.13 0.76
CA GLY A 35 -2.96 -12.92 1.56
C GLY A 35 -2.67 -11.66 0.75
N VAL A 36 -1.90 -10.75 1.33
CA VAL A 36 -1.55 -9.46 0.71
C VAL A 36 -0.07 -9.20 0.84
N GLU A 37 0.55 -8.72 -0.23
CA GLU A 37 1.95 -8.32 -0.25
C GLU A 37 2.05 -6.80 -0.41
N LEU A 38 2.75 -6.16 0.53
CA LEU A 38 3.06 -4.72 0.50
C LEU A 38 4.49 -4.53 0.05
N ILE A 39 4.67 -3.93 -1.11
CA ILE A 39 5.95 -3.78 -1.78
C ILE A 39 6.44 -2.34 -1.63
N SER A 40 7.69 -2.19 -1.18
CA SER A 40 8.41 -0.93 -1.18
C SER A 40 8.99 -0.65 -2.58
N ASP A 41 9.01 0.61 -3.02
CA ASP A 41 9.74 0.97 -4.23
C ASP A 41 11.27 0.90 -4.00
N ASN A 42 11.75 1.11 -2.76
CA ASN A 42 13.16 0.89 -2.39
C ASN A 42 13.39 -0.53 -1.87
N ARG A 43 13.33 -1.52 -2.76
CA ARG A 43 13.38 -2.96 -2.41
C ARG A 43 14.73 -3.43 -1.85
N GLU A 44 15.81 -2.73 -2.21
CA GLU A 44 17.16 -3.09 -1.76
C GLU A 44 17.35 -2.85 -0.26
N GLU A 45 16.70 -1.81 0.27
CA GLU A 45 16.76 -1.44 1.69
C GLU A 45 15.59 -1.99 2.50
N TYR A 46 14.41 -2.14 1.87
CA TYR A 46 13.20 -2.55 2.56
C TYR A 46 12.55 -3.76 1.89
N PRO A 47 12.62 -4.96 2.51
CA PRO A 47 11.98 -6.14 1.97
C PRO A 47 10.45 -5.99 1.93
N PRO A 48 9.75 -6.73 1.03
CA PRO A 48 8.29 -6.76 1.02
C PRO A 48 7.72 -7.26 2.34
N ILE A 49 6.59 -6.68 2.75
CA ILE A 49 5.83 -7.14 3.91
C ILE A 49 4.74 -8.07 3.38
N ILE A 50 4.76 -9.33 3.81
CA ILE A 50 3.73 -10.31 3.44
C ILE A 50 2.80 -10.44 4.63
N LEU A 51 1.53 -10.12 4.39
CA LEU A 51 0.44 -10.30 5.33
C LEU A 51 -0.32 -11.56 4.93
N SER A 52 -0.57 -12.43 5.91
CA SER A 52 -1.51 -13.54 5.76
C SER A 52 -2.94 -13.04 5.54
N LYS A 53 -3.86 -13.94 5.19
CA LYS A 53 -5.27 -13.59 5.00
C LYS A 53 -5.88 -12.95 6.26
N ASP A 54 -5.62 -13.52 7.44
CA ASP A 54 -6.10 -13.01 8.72
C ASP A 54 -5.53 -11.63 9.06
N GLU A 55 -4.25 -11.38 8.76
CA GLU A 55 -3.63 -10.06 8.95
C GLU A 55 -4.15 -9.03 7.95
N ALA A 56 -4.44 -9.45 6.72
CA ALA A 56 -5.00 -8.60 5.68
C ALA A 56 -6.44 -8.15 5.98
N GLU A 57 -7.21 -8.87 6.79
CA GLU A 57 -8.54 -8.44 7.22
C GLU A 57 -8.50 -7.13 8.03
N ASN A 58 -7.40 -6.89 8.76
CA ASN A 58 -7.18 -5.65 9.50
C ASN A 58 -6.60 -4.51 8.65
N LEU A 59 -6.22 -4.81 7.40
CA LEU A 59 -5.64 -3.83 6.49
C LEU A 59 -6.74 -3.01 5.82
N GLN A 60 -6.77 -1.72 6.11
CA GLN A 60 -7.70 -0.78 5.49
C GLN A 60 -7.01 0.03 4.39
N VAL A 61 -7.61 0.05 3.19
CA VAL A 61 -7.17 0.93 2.10
C VAL A 61 -7.84 2.28 2.28
N ILE A 62 -7.05 3.30 2.61
CA ILE A 62 -7.52 4.68 2.79
C ILE A 62 -7.78 5.33 1.42
N GLY A 63 -6.88 5.09 0.45
CA GLY A 63 -7.01 5.65 -0.90
C GLY A 63 -5.83 5.31 -1.80
N GLN A 64 -5.95 5.66 -3.06
CA GLN A 64 -4.92 5.45 -4.09
C GLN A 64 -4.01 6.67 -4.18
N LEU A 65 -2.71 6.45 -4.24
CA LEU A 65 -1.77 7.52 -4.53
C LEU A 65 -1.94 7.96 -6.00
N ALA A 66 -2.33 9.21 -6.22
CA ALA A 66 -2.52 9.78 -7.54
C ALA A 66 -1.24 10.44 -8.08
N HIS A 67 -0.50 11.12 -7.20
CA HIS A 67 0.74 11.78 -7.59
C HIS A 67 1.71 11.92 -6.40
N LEU A 68 2.97 11.59 -6.64
CA LEU A 68 4.07 11.78 -5.69
C LEU A 68 4.92 12.96 -6.17
N SER A 69 4.64 14.17 -5.67
CA SER A 69 5.49 15.33 -5.93
C SER A 69 6.82 15.13 -5.21
N LYS A 70 7.85 14.75 -5.96
CA LYS A 70 9.22 14.70 -5.46
C LYS A 70 9.83 16.09 -5.69
N ASN A 71 9.55 17.04 -4.78
CA ASN A 71 10.37 18.24 -4.73
C ASN A 71 11.71 17.83 -4.13
N MET A 72 12.65 17.49 -5.02
CA MET A 72 14.07 17.48 -4.69
C MET A 72 14.48 18.95 -4.58
N ILE A 73 14.62 19.43 -3.36
CA ILE A 73 15.39 20.65 -3.04
C ILE A 73 16.83 20.23 -2.78
#